data_AF-A0A1Z4QG58-F1
#
_entry.id   AF-A0A1Z4QG58-F1
#
_cell.length_a   1.000
_cell.length_b   1.000
_cell.length_c   1.000
_cell.angle_alpha   90.00
_cell.angle_beta   90.00
_cell.angle_gamma   90.00
#
_symmetry.space_group_name_H-M   'P 1'
#
loop_
_entity.id
_entity.type
_entity.pdbx_description
1 polymer ?
#
loop_
_entity_poly.entity_id
_entity_poly.type
_entity_poly.pdbx_seq_one_letter_code
_entity_poly.pdbx_strand_id
1 'polypeptide(L)'
;MDAILVSLVVCVHINSLFGIDVANTKSALKRAQIAERNRLRNKNYKSAVKTLMKKYFSAVEVYAANPTPEQQKEVQARIAEAYSKIDKAVKRGILHPNNGARKKSKLAHRLKPLTQTA
;
A
#
# COMPACT_ATOMS: atom_id res chain seq x y z
N MET A 1 20.19 -44.02 31.45
CA MET A 1 18.84 -43.39 31.29
C MET A 1 18.99 -41.94 31.74
N ASP A 2 19.75 -41.20 30.94
CA ASP A 2 20.59 -40.15 31.50
C ASP A 2 19.97 -38.80 31.18
N ALA A 3 19.63 -38.06 32.25
CA ALA A 3 19.11 -36.69 32.24
C ALA A 3 19.99 -35.69 31.45
N ILE A 4 21.19 -36.12 31.04
CA ILE A 4 22.14 -35.39 30.21
C ILE A 4 21.65 -35.30 28.75
N LEU A 5 20.90 -36.29 28.25
CA LEU A 5 20.42 -36.29 26.85
C LEU A 5 19.20 -35.36 26.63
N VAL A 6 18.39 -35.12 27.67
CA VAL A 6 17.22 -34.23 27.57
C VAL A 6 17.63 -32.75 27.61
N SER A 7 18.72 -32.41 28.31
CA SER A 7 19.20 -31.03 28.39
C SER A 7 19.88 -30.55 27.09
N LEU A 8 20.61 -31.43 26.40
CA LEU A 8 21.31 -31.11 25.16
C LEU A 8 20.37 -31.00 23.94
N VAL A 9 19.28 -31.79 23.89
CA VAL A 9 18.31 -31.75 22.79
C VAL A 9 17.35 -30.55 22.89
N VAL A 10 17.01 -30.12 24.11
CA VAL A 10 16.15 -28.93 24.33
C VAL A 10 16.92 -27.61 24.13
N CYS A 11 18.23 -27.58 24.37
CA CYS A 11 19.02 -26.34 24.22
C CYS A 11 19.32 -25.96 22.75
N VAL A 12 19.37 -26.94 21.84
CA VAL A 12 19.63 -26.68 20.39
C VAL A 12 18.35 -26.35 19.62
N HIS A 13 17.18 -26.77 20.09
CA HIS A 13 15.90 -26.53 19.39
C HIS A 13 15.25 -25.16 19.66
N ILE A 14 15.69 -24.40 20.67
CA ILE A 14 15.13 -23.08 20.96
C ILE A 14 15.90 -21.94 20.24
N ASN A 15 17.10 -22.20 19.74
CA ASN A 15 17.93 -21.21 19.04
C ASN A 15 17.84 -21.23 17.51
N SER A 16 16.88 -21.97 16.91
CA SER A 16 16.68 -22.01 15.45
C SER A 16 15.35 -21.43 14.95
N LEU A 17 14.63 -20.65 15.78
CA LEU A 17 13.53 -19.80 15.31
C LEU A 17 14.10 -18.45 14.85
N PHE A 18 14.73 -18.52 13.68
CA PHE A 18 15.18 -17.46 12.80
C PHE A 18 14.45 -16.13 12.97
N GLY A 19 15.19 -15.08 13.33
CA GLY A 19 14.69 -13.74 13.04
C GLY A 19 15.36 -12.52 13.66
N ILE A 20 16.53 -12.56 14.31
CA ILE A 20 17.17 -11.31 14.79
C ILE A 20 18.72 -11.38 14.83
N ASP A 21 19.39 -11.82 13.77
CA ASP A 21 20.87 -11.81 13.72
C ASP A 21 21.48 -10.73 12.80
N VAL A 22 20.70 -9.71 12.40
CA VAL A 22 21.22 -8.59 11.56
C VAL A 22 21.54 -7.32 12.34
N ALA A 23 21.41 -7.32 13.66
CA ALA A 23 21.61 -6.12 14.48
C ALA A 23 22.53 -6.39 15.68
N ASN A 24 23.85 -6.29 15.44
CA ASN A 24 24.86 -6.50 16.47
C ASN A 24 24.89 -5.40 17.55
N THR A 25 24.12 -4.32 17.39
CA THR A 25 24.04 -3.19 18.33
C THR A 25 22.59 -2.89 18.71
N LYS A 26 22.36 -2.44 19.96
CA LYS A 26 21.03 -2.08 20.47
C LYS A 26 20.34 -1.00 19.61
N SER A 27 21.12 -0.09 19.02
CA SER A 27 20.62 0.93 18.08
C SER A 27 20.12 0.32 16.78
N ALA A 28 20.85 -0.63 16.18
CA ALA A 28 20.44 -1.32 14.97
C ALA A 28 19.13 -2.10 15.16
N LEU A 29 18.97 -2.80 16.28
CA LEU A 29 17.76 -3.56 16.59
C LEU A 29 16.54 -2.64 16.70
N LYS A 30 16.69 -1.51 17.39
CA LYS A 30 15.65 -0.47 17.47
C LYS A 30 15.28 0.08 16.09
N ARG A 31 16.27 0.31 15.22
CA ARG A 31 16.02 0.82 13.86
C ARG A 31 15.29 -0.22 13.00
N ALA A 32 15.64 -1.50 13.12
CA ALA A 32 14.94 -2.60 12.43
C ALA A 32 13.46 -2.67 12.84
N GLN A 33 13.16 -2.62 14.14
CA GLN A 33 11.78 -2.63 14.63
C GLN A 33 10.95 -1.43 14.16
N ILE A 34 11.56 -0.23 14.14
CA ILE A 34 10.91 0.99 13.64
C ILE A 34 10.66 0.86 12.13
N ALA A 35 11.64 0.35 11.37
CA ALA A 35 11.54 0.15 9.94
C ALA A 35 10.40 -0.81 9.59
N GLU A 36 10.28 -1.93 10.31
CA GLU A 36 9.20 -2.91 10.12
C GLU A 36 7.82 -2.30 10.37
N ARG A 37 7.65 -1.59 11.49
CA ARG A 37 6.40 -0.89 11.81
C ARG A 37 6.03 0.14 10.73
N ASN A 38 7.01 0.90 10.25
CA ASN A 38 6.82 1.88 9.19
C ASN A 38 6.50 1.21 7.85
N ARG A 39 7.16 0.08 7.54
CA ARG A 39 6.94 -0.70 6.32
C ARG A 39 5.49 -1.19 6.24
N LEU A 40 4.97 -1.79 7.31
CA LEU A 40 3.59 -2.29 7.36
C LEU A 40 2.57 -1.16 7.14
N ARG A 41 2.74 -0.03 7.83
CA ARG A 41 1.89 1.16 7.63
C ARG A 41 1.96 1.67 6.20
N ASN A 42 3.18 1.86 5.67
CA ASN A 42 3.38 2.37 4.31
C ASN A 42 2.84 1.42 3.25
N LYS A 43 2.99 0.11 3.45
CA LYS A 43 2.47 -0.93 2.55
C LYS A 43 0.97 -0.82 2.41
N ASN A 44 0.23 -0.71 3.52
CA ASN A 44 -1.23 -0.65 3.52
C ASN A 44 -1.78 0.58 2.77
N TYR A 45 -1.16 1.76 2.95
CA TYR A 45 -1.59 2.96 2.23
C TYR A 45 -1.22 2.89 0.74
N LYS A 46 0.00 2.43 0.41
CA LYS A 46 0.46 2.30 -0.98
C LYS A 46 -0.39 1.28 -1.75
N SER A 47 -0.71 0.15 -1.14
CA SER A 47 -1.57 -0.88 -1.74
C SER A 47 -3.00 -0.36 -1.94
N ALA A 48 -3.59 0.28 -0.93
CA ALA A 48 -4.95 0.85 -1.04
C ALA A 48 -5.05 1.87 -2.19
N VAL A 49 -4.09 2.79 -2.31
CA VAL A 49 -4.06 3.74 -3.44
C VAL A 49 -3.93 3.01 -4.78
N LYS A 50 -3.06 1.99 -4.88
CA LYS A 50 -2.90 1.20 -6.12
C LYS A 50 -4.20 0.48 -6.49
N THR A 51 -4.90 -0.10 -5.51
CA THR A 51 -6.17 -0.80 -5.72
C THR A 51 -7.28 0.15 -6.19
N LEU A 52 -7.43 1.31 -5.54
CA LEU A 52 -8.44 2.30 -5.95
C LEU A 52 -8.18 2.84 -7.36
N MET A 53 -6.90 3.10 -7.70
CA MET A 53 -6.53 3.51 -9.05
C MET A 53 -6.88 2.45 -10.10
N LYS A 54 -6.63 1.16 -9.81
CA LYS A 54 -7.01 0.06 -10.72
C LYS A 54 -8.52 -0.02 -10.91
N LYS A 55 -9.30 0.04 -9.81
CA LYS A 55 -10.77 0.04 -9.87
C LYS A 55 -11.31 1.18 -10.72
N TYR A 56 -10.74 2.38 -10.58
CA TYR A 56 -11.09 3.52 -11.42
C TYR A 56 -10.80 3.26 -12.90
N PHE A 57 -9.64 2.69 -13.25
CA PHE A 57 -9.34 2.38 -14.64
C PHE A 57 -10.29 1.34 -15.24
N SER A 58 -10.63 0.30 -14.49
CA SER A 58 -11.64 -0.68 -14.94
C SER A 58 -13.02 -0.04 -15.14
N ALA A 59 -13.45 0.85 -14.24
CA ALA A 59 -14.72 1.56 -14.39
C ALA A 59 -14.73 2.49 -15.63
N VAL A 60 -13.60 3.13 -15.92
CA VAL A 60 -13.44 3.97 -17.12
C VAL A 60 -13.48 3.13 -18.40
N GLU A 61 -12.88 1.93 -18.41
CA GLU A 61 -12.93 1.01 -19.55
C GLU A 61 -14.35 0.52 -19.82
N VAL A 62 -15.12 0.20 -18.77
CA VAL A 62 -16.54 -0.18 -18.90
C VAL A 62 -17.39 0.98 -19.43
N TYR A 63 -17.18 2.19 -18.91
CA TYR A 63 -17.88 3.39 -19.38
C TYR A 63 -17.58 3.71 -20.86
N ALA A 64 -16.34 3.50 -21.30
CA ALA A 64 -15.97 3.67 -22.70
C ALA A 64 -16.67 2.68 -23.63
N ALA A 65 -17.03 1.48 -23.15
CA ALA A 65 -17.75 0.48 -23.94
C ALA A 65 -19.26 0.75 -24.00
N ASN A 66 -19.87 1.27 -22.93
CA ASN A 66 -21.31 1.55 -22.87
C ASN A 66 -21.58 2.87 -22.12
N PRO A 67 -21.82 3.99 -22.80
CA PRO A 67 -22.02 5.28 -22.14
C PRO A 67 -23.42 5.36 -21.50
N THR A 68 -23.55 4.82 -20.29
CA THR A 68 -24.77 4.89 -19.47
C THR A 68 -24.62 5.95 -18.37
N PRO A 69 -25.67 6.74 -18.04
CA PRO A 69 -25.62 7.75 -16.97
C PRO A 69 -25.26 7.19 -15.58
N GLU A 70 -25.60 5.93 -15.30
CA GLU A 70 -25.27 5.27 -14.04
C GLU A 70 -23.76 5.03 -13.87
N GLN A 71 -23.09 4.64 -14.96
CA GLN A 71 -21.66 4.37 -14.96
C GLN A 71 -20.86 5.66 -14.82
N GLN A 72 -21.36 6.78 -15.34
CA GLN A 72 -20.76 8.09 -15.12
C GLN A 72 -20.74 8.45 -13.62
N LYS A 73 -21.84 8.18 -12.90
CA LYS A 73 -21.91 8.38 -11.44
C LYS A 73 -20.93 7.48 -10.70
N GLU A 74 -20.80 6.22 -11.12
CA GLU A 74 -19.81 5.31 -10.52
C GLU A 74 -18.38 5.84 -10.72
N VAL A 75 -18.00 6.25 -11.93
CA VAL A 75 -16.67 6.80 -12.22
C VAL A 75 -16.38 8.03 -11.35
N GLN A 76 -17.38 8.91 -11.16
CA GLN A 76 -17.28 10.07 -10.26
C GLN A 76 -17.12 9.69 -8.78
N ALA A 77 -17.81 8.65 -8.32
CA ALA A 77 -17.63 8.13 -6.96
C ALA A 77 -16.22 7.55 -6.77
N ARG A 78 -15.74 6.74 -7.72
CA ARG A 78 -14.40 6.11 -7.65
C ARG A 78 -13.27 7.14 -7.66
N ILE A 79 -13.38 8.21 -8.45
CA ILE A 79 -12.36 9.26 -8.48
C ILE A 79 -12.32 10.04 -7.17
N ALA A 80 -13.48 10.32 -6.56
CA ALA A 80 -13.56 10.99 -5.25
C ALA A 80 -12.92 10.14 -4.14
N GLU A 81 -13.20 8.82 -4.12
CA GLU A 81 -12.55 7.88 -3.20
C GLU A 81 -11.02 7.85 -3.39
N ALA A 82 -10.56 7.79 -4.64
CA ALA A 82 -9.14 7.76 -4.96
C ALA A 82 -8.43 9.04 -4.48
N TYR A 83 -9.01 10.22 -4.74
CA TYR A 83 -8.49 11.51 -4.28
C TYR A 83 -8.41 11.58 -2.76
N SER A 84 -9.50 11.20 -2.07
CA SER A 84 -9.54 11.16 -0.61
C SER A 84 -8.40 10.31 -0.03
N LYS A 85 -8.14 9.14 -0.63
CA LYS A 85 -7.09 8.24 -0.14
C LYS A 85 -5.68 8.72 -0.46
N ILE A 86 -5.46 9.35 -1.62
CA ILE A 86 -4.19 9.98 -1.99
C ILE A 86 -3.84 11.10 -1.01
N ASP A 87 -4.80 11.98 -0.71
CA ASP A 87 -4.57 13.13 0.18
C ASP A 87 -4.32 12.71 1.62
N LYS A 88 -5.04 11.69 2.09
CA LYS A 88 -4.74 11.06 3.38
C LYS A 88 -3.32 10.46 3.41
N ALA A 89 -2.86 9.86 2.32
CA ALA A 89 -1.49 9.32 2.25
C ALA A 89 -0.41 10.42 2.24
N VAL A 90 -0.68 11.57 1.60
CA VAL A 90 0.22 12.74 1.64
C VAL A 90 0.25 13.36 3.03
N LYS A 91 -0.93 13.60 3.66
CA LYS A 91 -1.02 14.15 5.02
C LYS A 91 -0.31 13.29 6.06
N ARG A 92 -0.30 11.97 5.88
CA ARG A 92 0.40 11.02 6.75
C ARG A 92 1.90 10.88 6.44
N GLY A 93 2.44 11.60 5.45
CA GLY A 93 3.85 11.56 5.06
C GLY A 93 4.28 10.27 4.34
N ILE A 94 3.33 9.46 3.87
CA ILE A 94 3.61 8.17 3.22
C ILE A 94 3.93 8.38 1.73
N LEU A 95 3.32 9.40 1.13
CA LEU A 95 3.61 9.86 -0.23
C LEU A 95 4.11 11.30 -0.17
N HIS A 96 5.16 11.60 -0.94
CA HIS A 96 5.59 12.97 -1.17
C HIS A 96 4.47 13.77 -1.88
N PRO A 97 4.28 15.08 -1.58
CA PRO A 97 3.25 15.90 -2.22
C PRO A 97 3.30 15.85 -3.75
N ASN A 98 4.49 15.95 -4.34
CA ASN A 98 4.66 15.84 -5.81
C ASN A 98 4.20 14.47 -6.36
N ASN A 99 4.38 13.38 -5.60
CA ASN A 99 3.89 12.07 -6.02
C ASN A 99 2.35 12.02 -5.95
N GLY A 100 1.76 12.60 -4.91
CA GLY A 100 0.31 12.80 -4.82
C GLY A 100 -0.24 13.58 -6.01
N ALA A 101 0.37 14.72 -6.33
CA ALA A 101 -0.01 15.57 -7.46
C ALA A 101 0.10 14.83 -8.81
N ARG A 102 1.21 14.09 -9.04
CA ARG A 102 1.38 13.25 -10.24
C ARG A 102 0.27 12.21 -10.38
N LYS A 103 -0.13 11.57 -9.28
CA LYS A 103 -1.23 10.58 -9.31
C LYS A 103 -2.58 11.22 -9.63
N LYS A 104 -2.88 12.38 -9.05
CA LYS A 104 -4.10 13.15 -9.37
C LYS A 104 -4.15 13.55 -10.84
N SER A 105 -3.04 14.12 -11.35
CA SER A 105 -2.89 14.47 -12.77
C SER A 105 -3.14 13.26 -13.68
N LYS A 106 -2.59 12.08 -13.35
CA LYS A 106 -2.80 10.85 -14.13
C LYS A 106 -4.29 10.44 -14.21
N LEU A 107 -5.02 10.55 -13.11
CA LEU A 107 -6.46 10.24 -13.07
C LEU A 107 -7.24 11.26 -13.91
N ALA A 108 -6.94 12.55 -13.76
CA ALA A 108 -7.59 13.61 -14.53
C ALA A 108 -7.36 13.48 -16.05
N HIS A 109 -6.13 13.17 -16.48
CA HIS A 109 -5.82 12.95 -17.89
C HIS A 109 -6.62 11.82 -18.54
N ARG A 110 -7.02 10.81 -17.76
CA ARG A 110 -7.82 9.70 -18.27
C ARG A 110 -9.30 10.08 -18.44
N LEU A 111 -9.82 10.99 -17.62
CA LEU A 111 -11.19 11.49 -17.70
C LEU A 111 -11.37 12.53 -18.81
N LYS A 112 -10.40 13.44 -18.99
CA LYS A 112 -10.45 14.51 -19.99
C LYS A 112 -10.92 14.08 -21.38
N PRO A 113 -10.38 13.03 -22.02
CA PRO A 113 -10.82 12.64 -23.37
C PRO A 113 -12.29 12.22 -23.44
N LEU A 114 -12.92 11.83 -22.33
CA LEU A 114 -14.34 11.46 -22.27
C LEU A 114 -15.26 12.65 -22.08
N THR A 115 -14.74 13.77 -21.57
CA THR A 115 -15.51 14.99 -21.27
C THR A 115 -15.27 16.12 -22.26
N GLN A 116 -14.17 16.07 -23.01
CA GLN A 116 -13.73 17.14 -23.93
C GLN A 116 -14.44 17.11 -25.30
N THR A 117 -15.41 16.21 -25.48
CA THR A 117 -16.23 16.15 -26.69
C THR A 117 -17.36 17.18 -26.57
N ALA A 118 -17.05 18.42 -26.92
CA ALA A 118 -17.98 19.51 -27.18
C ALA A 118 -17.47 20.30 -28.39
#